data_AF-A0A2V6WW80-F1
#
_entry.id   AF-A0A2V6WW80-F1
#
_cell.length_a   1.000
_cell.length_b   1.000
_cell.length_c   1.000
_cell.angle_alpha   90.00
_cell.angle_beta   90.00
_cell.angle_gamma   90.00
#
_symmetry.space_group_name_H-M   'P 1'
#
loop_
_entity.id
_entity.type
_entity.pdbx_description
1 polymer ?
#
loop_
_entity_poly.entity_id
_entity_poly.type
_entity_poly.pdbx_seq_one_letter_code
_entity_poly.pdbx_strand_id
1 'polypeptide(L)' 'MIAALLVPTGAHAADRVVAATLDNGLRVLLLEDHRSPIVSFQVWYRVGSRNEQRGATGIAHFLEHLMFKGT' A
#
# COMPACT_ATOMS: atom_id res chain seq x y z
N MET A 1 6.55 -9.14 -45.64
CA MET A 1 5.27 -8.94 -44.92
C MET A 1 5.39 -9.60 -43.55
N ILE A 2 5.86 -8.86 -42.54
CA ILE A 2 5.92 -9.36 -41.16
C ILE A 2 4.57 -9.04 -40.53
N ALA A 3 3.79 -10.06 -40.21
CA ALA A 3 2.56 -9.91 -39.46
C ALA A 3 2.91 -9.55 -38.02
N ALA A 4 2.58 -8.33 -37.60
CA ALA A 4 2.70 -7.92 -36.20
C ALA A 4 1.63 -8.69 -35.39
N LEU A 5 2.08 -9.52 -34.45
CA LEU A 5 1.21 -10.18 -33.50
C LEU A 5 0.60 -9.11 -32.59
N LEU A 6 -0.72 -8.90 -32.66
CA LEU A 6 -1.44 -8.01 -31.77
C LEU A 6 -1.44 -8.63 -30.36
N VAL A 7 -0.52 -8.19 -29.49
CA VAL A 7 -0.56 -8.56 -28.07
C VAL A 7 -1.79 -7.87 -27.47
N PRO A 8 -2.74 -8.61 -26.86
CA PRO A 8 -3.86 -7.98 -26.19
C PRO A 8 -3.33 -7.25 -24.96
N THR A 9 -3.35 -5.92 -24.99
CA THR A 9 -3.10 -5.08 -23.83
C THR A 9 -4.32 -5.18 -22.91
N GLY A 10 -4.38 -6.25 -22.11
CA GLY A 10 -5.31 -6.29 -20.98
C GLY A 10 -4.98 -5.14 -20.03
N ALA A 11 -5.99 -4.46 -19.51
CA ALA A 11 -5.81 -3.38 -18.53
C ALA A 11 -4.93 -3.87 -17.38
N HIS A 12 -3.83 -3.16 -17.10
CA HIS A 12 -2.95 -3.52 -16.01
C HIS A 12 -3.65 -3.22 -14.68
N ALA A 13 -3.35 -3.98 -13.62
CA ALA A 13 -3.96 -3.77 -12.30
C ALA A 13 -3.79 -2.32 -11.80
N ALA A 14 -2.69 -1.66 -12.19
CA ALA A 14 -2.42 -0.26 -11.91
C ALA A 14 -3.49 0.69 -12.50
N ASP A 15 -4.03 0.36 -13.67
CA ASP A 15 -5.00 1.20 -14.40
C ASP A 15 -6.37 1.24 -13.70
N ARG A 16 -6.63 0.28 -12.79
CA ARG A 16 -7.86 0.16 -12.00
C ARG A 16 -7.77 0.80 -10.61
N VAL A 17 -6.59 1.29 -10.20
CA VAL A 17 -6.41 1.86 -8.87
C VAL A 17 -6.95 3.28 -8.85
N VAL A 18 -7.93 3.54 -7.99
CA VAL A 18 -8.41 4.90 -7.68
C VAL A 18 -7.56 5.47 -6.56
N ALA A 19 -6.99 6.66 -6.78
CA ALA A 19 -6.16 7.35 -5.80
C ALA A 19 -6.84 8.65 -5.34
N ALA A 20 -6.88 8.88 -4.03
CA ALA A 20 -7.37 10.12 -3.43
C ALA A 20 -6.42 10.58 -2.31
N THR A 21 -6.40 11.87 -2.04
CA THR A 21 -5.74 12.44 -0.85
C THR A 21 -6.78 13.18 -0.04
N LEU A 22 -6.90 12.85 1.25
CA LEU A 22 -7.83 13.49 2.17
C LEU A 22 -7.31 14.85 2.63
N ASP A 23 -8.19 15.68 3.21
CA ASP A 23 -7.83 17.01 3.71
C ASP A 23 -6.72 17.00 4.77
N ASN A 24 -6.57 15.89 5.51
CA ASN A 24 -5.51 15.68 6.50
C ASN A 24 -4.18 15.19 5.89
N GLY A 25 -4.08 15.07 4.56
CA GLY A 25 -2.89 14.62 3.85
C GLY A 25 -2.75 13.10 3.70
N LEU A 26 -3.68 12.29 4.21
CA LEU A 26 -3.64 10.84 4.03
C LEU A 26 -3.93 10.47 2.57
N ARG A 27 -3.02 9.72 1.94
CA ARG A 27 -3.22 9.16 0.60
C ARG A 27 -3.92 7.80 0.70
N VAL A 28 -5.03 7.66 0.00
CA VAL A 28 -5.82 6.43 -0.09
C VAL A 28 -5.68 5.86 -1.51
N LEU A 29 -5.39 4.57 -1.59
CA LEU A 29 -5.40 3.80 -2.83
C LEU A 29 -6.48 2.72 -2.71
N LEU A 30 -7.44 2.73 -3.64
CA LEU A 30 -8.54 1.79 -3.69
C LEU A 30 -8.45 0.97 -4.97
N LEU A 31 -8.50 -0.35 -4.84
CA LEU A 31 -8.64 -1.28 -5.96
C LEU A 31 -9.88 -2.12 -5.70
N GLU A 32 -10.90 -1.94 -6.53
CA GLU A 32 -12.12 -2.74 -6.45
C GLU A 32 -11.93 -4.07 -7.21
N ASP A 33 -12.32 -5.17 -6.56
CA ASP A 33 -12.21 -6.53 -7.09
C ASP A 33 -13.33 -7.42 -6.54
N HIS A 34 -14.29 -7.81 -7.40
CA HIS A 34 -15.48 -8.56 -7.01
C HIS A 34 -15.32 -10.09 -7.17
N ARG A 35 -14.11 -10.61 -7.34
CA ARG A 35 -13.89 -12.07 -7.49
C ARG A 35 -14.23 -12.87 -6.23
N SER A 36 -14.17 -12.25 -5.05
CA SER A 36 -14.51 -12.86 -3.77
C SER A 36 -15.04 -11.78 -2.81
N PRO A 37 -16.04 -12.09 -1.95
CA PRO A 37 -16.60 -11.13 -0.99
C PRO A 37 -15.70 -10.95 0.24
N ILE A 38 -14.46 -10.54 0.01
CA ILE A 38 -13.45 -10.28 1.04
C ILE A 38 -12.79 -8.92 0.81
N VAL A 39 -12.24 -8.33 1.87
CA VAL A 39 -11.52 -7.06 1.80
C VAL A 39 -10.13 -7.22 2.40
N SER A 40 -9.10 -6.72 1.72
CA SER A 40 -7.76 -6.54 2.28
C SER A 40 -7.53 -5.06 2.53
N PHE A 41 -7.03 -4.72 3.71
CA PHE A 41 -6.73 -3.36 4.12
C PHE A 41 -5.31 -3.27 4.67
N GLN A 42 -4.60 -2.21 4.28
CA GLN A 42 -3.21 -1.97 4.69
C GLN A 42 -3.03 -0.48 4.94
N VAL A 43 -2.30 -0.14 6.00
CA VAL A 43 -1.86 1.24 6.29
C VAL A 43 -0.34 1.25 6.27
N TRP A 44 0.23 2.17 5.51
CA TRP A 44 1.66 2.30 5.35
C TRP A 44 2.12 3.61 5.98
N TYR A 45 2.93 3.51 7.03
CA TYR A 45 3.61 4.66 7.61
C TYR A 45 4.97 4.86 6.95
N ARG A 46 5.28 6.09 6.53
CA ARG A 46 6.56 6.43 5.89
C ARG A 46 7.69 6.62 6.92
N VAL A 47 7.87 5.64 7.80
CA VAL A 47 8.88 5.62 8.87
C VAL A 47 9.31 4.18 9.14
N GLY A 48 10.56 3.97 9.54
CA GLY A 48 11.08 2.67 9.95
C GLY A 48 12.45 2.79 10.63
N SER A 49 13.18 1.68 10.76
CA SER A 49 14.48 1.65 11.43
C SER A 49 15.52 2.61 10.84
N ARG A 50 15.42 2.92 9.55
CA ARG A 50 16.25 3.94 8.87
C ARG A 50 16.13 5.33 9.49
N ASN A 51 15.03 5.63 10.17
CA ASN A 51 14.75 6.92 10.80
C ASN A 51 15.22 7.00 12.26
N GLU A 52 15.78 5.92 12.81
CA GLU A 52 16.15 5.85 14.22
C GLU A 52 17.51 6.50 14.51
N GLN A 53 17.65 7.05 15.72
CA GLN A 53 18.92 7.55 16.22
C GLN A 53 19.71 6.43 16.90
N ARG A 54 21.05 6.55 16.89
CA ARG A 54 21.91 5.63 17.63
C ARG A 54 21.59 5.75 19.13
N GLY A 55 21.45 4.60 19.81
CA GLY A 55 21.00 4.53 21.20
C GLY A 55 19.48 4.41 21.38
N ALA A 56 18.72 4.52 20.29
CA ALA A 56 17.26 4.42 20.26
C ALA A 56 16.79 3.44 19.16
N THR A 57 17.63 2.45 18.84
CA THR A 57 17.37 1.49 17.77
C THR A 57 16.30 0.48 18.17
N GLY A 58 15.45 0.09 17.23
CA GLY A 58 14.35 -0.87 17.42
C GLY A 58 13.04 -0.23 17.89
N ILE A 59 12.98 1.09 18.09
CA ILE A 59 11.78 1.79 18.55
C ILE A 59 10.64 1.71 17.52
N ALA A 60 10.94 1.77 16.21
CA ALA A 60 9.91 1.67 15.18
C ALA A 60 9.21 0.30 15.23
N HIS A 61 9.98 -0.77 15.41
CA HIS A 61 9.46 -2.13 15.56
C HIS A 61 8.79 -2.35 16.93
N PHE A 62 9.33 -1.74 17.98
CA PHE A 62 8.70 -1.79 19.29
C PHE A 62 7.31 -1.13 19.26
N LEU A 63 7.19 0.03 18.60
CA LEU A 63 5.89 0.68 18.38
C LEU A 63 4.92 -0.23 17.62
N GLU A 64 5.38 -0.88 16.54
CA GLU A 64 4.58 -1.86 15.79
C GLU A 64 3.97 -2.92 16.72
N HIS A 65 4.76 -3.49 17.64
CA HIS A 65 4.24 -4.44 18.64
C HIS A 65 3.21 -3.80 19.59
N LEU A 66 3.44 -2.57 20.02
CA LEU A 66 2.53 -1.87 20.94
C LEU A 66 1.19 -1.50 20.29
N MET A 67 1.13 -1.33 18.97
CA MET A 67 -0.14 -1.10 18.26
C MET A 67 -1.16 -2.23 18.46
N PHE A 68 -0.73 -3.39 18.95
CA PHE A 68 -1.59 -4.55 19.26
C PHE A 68 -1.84 -4.75 20.76
N LYS A 69 -1.46 -3.79 21.62
CA LYS A 69 -1.55 -3.92 23.09
C LYS A 69 -2.64 -3.05 23.75
N GLY A 70 -3.46 -2.37 22.96
CA GLY A 70 -4.57 -1.56 23.44
C GLY A 70 -4.64 -0.21 22.75
N THR A 71 -5.82 0.40 22.76
CA THR A 71 -6.10 1.76 22.27
C THR A 71 -6.58 2.64 23.40
#